data_AF-A0A3N5V243-F1
#
_entry.id   AF-A0A3N5V243-F1
#
_cell.length_a   1.000
_cell.length_b   1.000
_cell.length_c   1.000
_cell.angle_alpha   90.00
_cell.angle_beta   90.00
_cell.angle_gamma   90.00
#
_symmetry.space_group_name_H-M   'P 1'
#
loop_
_entity.id
_entity.type
_entity.pdbx_description
1 polymer ?
#
loop_
_entity_poly.entity_id
_entity_poly.type
_entity_poly.pdbx_seq_one_letter_code
_entity_poly.pdbx_strand_id
1 'polypeptide(L)'
;MKILITGSEGQLGWELLRQASLFNIEAVGLDLPELDITVESGIANAFKKYKPDVLINASAYTNVDRAEADMERCFAVNVMGNGKLASACKSVKIPMIHISTDYVFDGTNKIPYTENDPVSPVNFYGRSKAESENGLRNILGKHIILRTSWLYGVHGHNFVKTILMLGKEKEVIGVVSDQF
;
A
#
# COMPACT_ATOMS: atom_id res chain seq x y z
N MET A 1 15.07 4.57 17.08
CA MET A 1 14.48 4.65 15.73
C MET A 1 13.00 4.36 15.87
N LYS A 2 12.16 5.30 15.45
CA LYS A 2 10.70 5.21 15.51
C LYS A 2 10.11 5.14 14.11
N ILE A 3 9.28 4.13 13.87
CA ILE A 3 8.59 3.94 12.59
C ILE A 3 7.14 4.39 12.71
N LEU A 4 6.68 5.24 11.81
CA LEU A 4 5.25 5.49 11.62
C LEU A 4 4.73 4.62 10.49
N ILE A 5 3.66 3.87 10.73
CA ILE A 5 3.00 2.99 9.76
C ILE A 5 1.60 3.54 9.49
N THR A 6 1.29 3.89 8.23
CA THR A 6 -0.10 4.23 7.83
C THR A 6 -0.81 3.02 7.25
N GLY A 7 -2.13 2.92 7.45
CA GLY A 7 -2.91 1.75 7.05
C GLY A 7 -2.70 0.57 8.01
N SER A 8 -2.55 0.86 9.31
CA SER A 8 -2.22 -0.13 10.33
C SER A 8 -3.29 -1.19 10.58
N GLU A 9 -4.55 -0.93 10.24
CA GLU A 9 -5.65 -1.89 10.37
C GLU A 9 -5.76 -2.80 9.13
N GLY A 10 -5.02 -2.49 8.06
CA GLY A 10 -4.88 -3.35 6.89
C GLY A 10 -4.00 -4.59 7.16
N GLN A 11 -4.00 -5.56 6.24
CA GLN A 11 -3.27 -6.83 6.39
C GLN A 11 -1.78 -6.62 6.71
N LEU A 12 -1.10 -5.82 5.89
CA LEU A 12 0.34 -5.58 6.02
C LEU A 12 0.67 -4.65 7.18
N GLY A 13 -0.10 -3.58 7.38
CA GLY A 13 0.13 -2.65 8.48
C GLY A 13 0.04 -3.32 9.84
N TRP A 14 -0.96 -4.21 10.02
CA TRP A 14 -1.12 -5.00 11.24
C TRP A 14 0.07 -5.94 11.48
N GLU A 15 0.50 -6.65 10.44
CA GLU A 15 1.62 -7.58 10.56
C GLU A 15 2.94 -6.84 10.82
N LEU A 16 3.15 -5.67 10.20
CA LEU A 16 4.32 -4.84 10.45
C LEU A 16 4.40 -4.38 11.90
N LEU A 17 3.28 -3.98 12.52
CA LEU A 17 3.24 -3.62 13.94
C LEU A 17 3.57 -4.80 14.84
N ARG A 18 2.97 -5.96 14.54
CA ARG A 18 3.23 -7.20 15.30
C ARG A 18 4.71 -7.58 15.23
N GLN A 19 5.31 -7.52 14.04
CA GLN A 19 6.71 -7.82 13.82
C GLN A 19 7.62 -6.77 14.49
N ALA A 20 7.30 -5.48 14.40
CA ALA A 20 8.08 -4.43 15.06
C ALA A 20 8.24 -4.70 16.56
N SER A 21 7.18 -5.14 17.24
CA SER A 21 7.25 -5.55 18.64
C SER A 21 8.20 -6.73 18.88
N LEU A 22 8.21 -7.74 18.01
CA LEU A 22 9.11 -8.90 18.12
C LEU A 22 10.57 -8.53 17.90
N PHE A 23 10.85 -7.53 17.05
CA PHE A 23 12.19 -7.03 16.79
C PHE A 23 12.63 -5.90 17.73
N ASN A 24 11.84 -5.58 18.77
CA ASN A 24 12.08 -4.44 19.68
C ASN A 24 12.26 -3.09 18.94
N ILE A 25 11.50 -2.89 17.88
CA ILE A 25 11.45 -1.63 17.12
C ILE A 25 10.26 -0.81 17.62
N GLU A 26 10.49 0.46 17.95
CA GLU A 26 9.41 1.38 18.30
C GLU A 26 8.61 1.72 17.03
N ALA A 27 7.34 1.31 17.00
CA ALA A 27 6.44 1.57 15.88
C ALA A 27 5.10 2.14 16.36
N VAL A 28 4.57 3.07 15.59
CA VAL A 28 3.23 3.65 15.77
C VAL A 28 2.42 3.37 14.52
N GLY A 29 1.28 2.72 14.67
CA GLY A 29 0.31 2.52 13.60
C GLY A 29 -0.75 3.61 13.63
N LEU A 30 -1.12 4.12 12.46
CA LEU A 30 -2.29 4.98 12.29
C LEU A 30 -3.13 4.50 11.11
N ASP A 31 -4.44 4.55 11.29
CA ASP A 31 -5.43 4.27 10.26
C ASP A 31 -6.63 5.23 10.42
N LEU A 32 -7.64 5.09 9.58
CA LEU A 32 -8.92 5.76 9.77
C LEU A 32 -9.59 5.29 11.08
N PRO A 33 -10.26 6.19 11.82
CA PRO A 33 -10.43 7.62 11.54
C PRO A 33 -9.30 8.51 12.08
N GLU A 34 -8.27 7.96 12.71
CA GLU A 34 -7.20 8.72 13.38
C GLU A 34 -6.29 9.48 12.40
N LEU A 35 -6.01 8.90 11.24
CA LEU A 35 -5.27 9.54 10.17
C LEU A 35 -5.89 9.23 8.81
N ASP A 36 -6.56 10.23 8.23
CA ASP A 36 -6.87 10.25 6.81
C ASP A 36 -5.69 10.84 6.03
N ILE A 37 -5.00 10.00 5.24
CA ILE A 37 -3.84 10.43 4.44
C ILE A 37 -4.22 11.41 3.32
N THR A 38 -5.51 11.56 3.01
CA THR A 38 -5.99 12.57 2.06
C THR A 38 -6.05 13.98 2.70
N VAL A 39 -5.93 14.08 4.02
CA VAL A 39 -6.00 15.35 4.78
C VAL A 39 -4.61 15.78 5.27
N GLU A 40 -4.06 16.81 4.63
CA GLU A 40 -2.69 17.28 4.90
C GLU A 40 -2.47 17.72 6.35
N SER A 41 -3.44 18.41 6.96
CA SER A 41 -3.34 18.84 8.36
C SER A 41 -3.28 17.66 9.34
N GLY A 42 -3.97 16.56 9.04
CA GLY A 42 -3.90 15.32 9.82
C GLY A 42 -2.50 14.72 9.79
N ILE A 43 -1.89 14.65 8.60
CA ILE A 43 -0.51 14.17 8.43
C ILE A 43 0.47 15.06 9.20
N ALA A 44 0.38 16.38 9.06
CA ALA A 44 1.26 17.31 9.77
C ALA A 44 1.16 17.16 11.30
N ASN A 45 -0.06 17.00 11.82
CA ASN A 45 -0.29 16.76 13.25
C ASN A 45 0.29 15.43 13.72
N ALA A 46 0.12 14.35 12.94
CA ALA A 46 0.71 13.05 13.25
C ALA A 46 2.25 13.12 13.31
N PHE A 47 2.88 13.75 12.32
CA PHE A 47 4.33 13.91 12.27
C PHE A 47 4.85 14.73 13.45
N LYS A 48 4.17 15.83 13.81
CA LYS A 48 4.52 16.66 14.98
C LYS A 48 4.37 15.91 16.30
N LYS A 49 3.31 15.11 16.44
CA LYS A 49 3.02 14.34 17.66
C LYS A 49 4.01 13.20 17.86
N TYR A 50 4.20 12.37 16.83
CA TYR A 50 4.94 11.13 16.96
C TYR A 50 6.43 11.28 16.67
N LYS A 51 6.84 12.26 15.85
CA LYS A 51 8.23 12.52 15.44
C LYS A 51 8.92 11.23 14.92
N PRO A 52 8.39 10.58 13.86
CA PRO A 52 8.99 9.36 13.35
C PRO A 52 10.35 9.61 12.70
N ASP A 53 11.20 8.58 12.69
CA ASP A 53 12.47 8.54 11.96
C ASP A 53 12.30 7.95 10.56
N VAL A 54 11.25 7.15 10.33
CA VAL A 54 10.91 6.52 9.04
C VAL A 54 9.38 6.43 8.91
N LEU A 55 8.85 6.62 7.70
CA LEU A 55 7.46 6.30 7.37
C LEU A 55 7.38 5.00 6.56
N ILE A 56 6.46 4.10 6.91
CA ILE A 56 6.01 3.01 6.05
C ILE A 56 4.56 3.28 5.67
N ASN A 57 4.30 3.54 4.39
CA ASN A 57 2.95 3.72 3.87
C ASN A 57 2.38 2.40 3.37
N ALA A 58 1.56 1.75 4.20
CA ALA A 58 0.78 0.57 3.86
C ALA A 58 -0.71 0.89 3.60
N SER A 59 -1.10 2.16 3.64
CA SER A 59 -2.44 2.61 3.27
C SER A 59 -2.60 2.67 1.75
N ALA A 60 -3.70 2.09 1.24
CA ALA A 60 -4.06 2.14 -0.16
C ALA A 60 -5.57 1.89 -0.33
N TYR A 61 -6.13 2.38 -1.44
CA TYR A 61 -7.38 1.87 -1.97
C TYR A 61 -7.08 0.57 -2.71
N THR A 62 -7.54 -0.58 -2.20
CA THR A 62 -7.15 -1.91 -2.69
C THR A 62 -8.26 -2.69 -3.38
N ASN A 63 -9.47 -2.14 -3.51
CA ASN A 63 -10.55 -2.81 -4.22
C ASN A 63 -10.40 -2.62 -5.73
N VAL A 64 -9.62 -3.51 -6.36
CA VAL A 64 -9.28 -3.45 -7.78
C VAL A 64 -10.54 -3.38 -8.66
N ASP A 65 -11.52 -4.25 -8.41
CA ASP A 65 -12.74 -4.35 -9.21
C ASP A 65 -13.58 -3.06 -9.16
N ARG A 66 -13.56 -2.35 -8.03
CA ARG A 66 -14.32 -1.10 -7.84
C ARG A 66 -13.55 0.15 -8.25
N ALA A 67 -12.24 0.05 -8.51
CA ALA A 67 -11.41 1.23 -8.78
C ALA A 67 -11.88 2.03 -9.99
N GLU A 68 -12.41 1.38 -11.03
CA GLU A 68 -12.98 2.03 -12.22
C GLU A 68 -14.29 2.78 -11.92
N ALA A 69 -15.08 2.30 -10.96
CA ALA A 69 -16.34 2.96 -10.57
C ALA A 69 -16.12 4.04 -9.49
N ASP A 70 -15.01 3.98 -8.75
CA ASP A 70 -14.68 4.85 -7.61
C ASP A 70 -13.34 5.57 -7.84
N MET A 71 -13.16 6.08 -9.07
CA MET A 71 -11.91 6.68 -9.53
C MET A 71 -11.44 7.83 -8.65
N GLU A 72 -12.36 8.70 -8.22
CA GLU A 72 -12.04 9.87 -7.40
C GLU A 72 -11.42 9.47 -6.07
N ARG A 73 -12.04 8.51 -5.36
CA ARG A 73 -11.53 8.03 -4.08
C ARG A 73 -10.23 7.24 -4.25
N CYS A 74 -10.16 6.39 -5.27
CA CYS A 74 -8.96 5.63 -5.59
C CYS A 74 -7.77 6.58 -5.84
N PHE A 75 -7.98 7.63 -6.65
CA PHE A 75 -6.97 8.64 -6.93
C PHE A 75 -6.61 9.47 -5.68
N ALA A 76 -7.62 9.90 -4.91
CA ALA A 76 -7.41 10.68 -3.68
C ALA A 76 -6.52 9.93 -2.67
N VAL A 77 -6.75 8.64 -2.49
CA VAL A 77 -5.98 7.81 -1.56
C VAL A 77 -4.62 7.43 -2.16
N ASN A 78 -4.61 6.77 -3.31
CA ASN A 78 -3.39 6.18 -3.87
C ASN A 78 -2.41 7.24 -4.38
N VAL A 79 -2.88 8.29 -5.04
CA VAL A 79 -2.02 9.31 -5.66
C VAL A 79 -1.83 10.50 -4.72
N MET A 80 -2.92 11.20 -4.41
CA MET A 80 -2.83 12.46 -3.65
C MET A 80 -2.39 12.25 -2.21
N GLY A 81 -2.92 11.22 -1.54
CA GLY A 81 -2.55 10.88 -0.18
C GLY A 81 -1.08 10.49 -0.05
N ASN A 82 -0.59 9.66 -1.00
CA ASN A 82 0.84 9.31 -1.04
C ASN A 82 1.74 10.54 -1.28
N GLY A 83 1.35 11.43 -2.19
CA GLY A 83 2.08 12.69 -2.43
C GLY A 83 2.15 13.61 -1.21
N LYS A 84 1.07 13.69 -0.44
CA LYS A 84 1.04 14.44 0.84
C LYS A 84 1.98 13.83 1.87
N LEU A 85 1.97 12.51 2.04
CA LEU A 85 2.90 11.80 2.91
C LEU A 85 4.36 12.03 2.49
N ALA A 86 4.67 11.90 1.20
CA ALA A 86 6.00 12.14 0.67
C ALA A 86 6.48 13.58 0.95
N SER A 87 5.59 14.56 0.81
CA SER A 87 5.88 15.97 1.08
C SER A 87 6.14 16.22 2.57
N ALA A 88 5.37 15.58 3.45
CA ALA A 88 5.60 15.61 4.89
C ALA A 88 6.95 14.96 5.26
N CYS A 89 7.27 13.80 4.69
CA CYS A 89 8.58 13.16 4.88
C CYS A 89 9.74 14.06 4.44
N LYS A 90 9.59 14.74 3.29
CA LYS A 90 10.59 15.69 2.78
C LYS A 90 10.81 16.86 3.74
N SER A 91 9.73 17.44 4.28
CA SER A 91 9.81 18.61 5.15
C SER A 91 10.51 18.31 6.49
N VAL A 92 10.32 17.10 7.02
CA VAL A 92 11.00 16.64 8.25
C VAL A 92 12.27 15.83 7.99
N LYS A 93 12.66 15.65 6.72
CA LYS A 93 13.89 14.97 6.26
C LYS A 93 14.00 13.49 6.65
N ILE A 94 12.89 12.75 6.66
CA ILE A 94 12.87 11.30 6.93
C ILE A 94 12.64 10.48 5.66
N PRO A 95 13.15 9.25 5.57
CA PRO A 95 12.84 8.35 4.47
C PRO A 95 11.43 7.77 4.54
N MET A 96 10.97 7.26 3.40
CA MET A 96 9.66 6.62 3.25
C MET A 96 9.77 5.27 2.52
N ILE A 97 9.10 4.25 3.02
CA ILE A 97 8.84 2.99 2.31
C ILE A 97 7.39 3.02 1.84
N HIS A 98 7.15 2.92 0.54
CA HIS A 98 5.81 2.87 -0.04
C HIS A 98 5.52 1.49 -0.62
N ILE A 99 4.39 0.91 -0.22
CA ILE A 99 3.94 -0.39 -0.72
C ILE A 99 3.17 -0.17 -2.02
N SER A 100 3.69 -0.74 -3.11
CA SER A 100 3.11 -0.72 -4.45
C SER A 100 2.68 -2.12 -4.88
N THR A 101 2.42 -2.31 -6.17
CA THR A 101 1.78 -3.50 -6.72
C THR A 101 2.46 -3.93 -8.02
N ASP A 102 2.35 -5.21 -8.33
CA ASP A 102 2.53 -5.81 -9.65
C ASP A 102 1.60 -5.24 -10.74
N TYR A 103 0.44 -4.70 -10.38
CA TYR A 103 -0.53 -4.12 -11.32
C TYR A 103 -0.03 -2.87 -12.07
N VAL A 104 1.18 -2.39 -11.75
CA VAL A 104 1.89 -1.39 -12.56
C VAL A 104 2.39 -1.96 -13.89
N PHE A 105 2.42 -3.29 -14.04
CA PHE A 105 2.76 -3.98 -15.26
C PHE A 105 1.52 -4.46 -16.01
N ASP A 106 1.69 -4.87 -17.27
CA ASP A 106 0.60 -5.31 -18.15
C ASP A 106 0.29 -6.81 -18.04
N GLY A 107 1.16 -7.59 -17.38
CA GLY A 107 1.02 -9.03 -17.23
C GLY A 107 1.25 -9.84 -18.50
N THR A 108 1.82 -9.24 -19.56
CA THR A 108 2.02 -9.92 -20.86
C THR A 108 3.34 -10.67 -20.96
N ASN A 109 4.29 -10.42 -20.04
CA ASN A 109 5.58 -11.08 -20.06
C ASN A 109 5.47 -12.57 -19.74
N LYS A 110 6.22 -13.39 -20.49
CA LYS A 110 6.34 -14.84 -20.24
C LYS A 110 7.43 -15.21 -19.23
N ILE A 111 8.12 -14.21 -18.71
CA ILE A 111 9.18 -14.32 -17.72
C ILE A 111 8.88 -13.34 -16.57
N PRO A 112 9.39 -13.59 -15.35
CA PRO A 112 9.17 -12.68 -14.23
C PRO A 112 9.65 -11.26 -14.54
N TYR A 113 8.83 -10.27 -14.17
CA TYR A 113 9.22 -8.86 -14.23
C TYR A 113 10.36 -8.53 -13.27
N THR A 114 11.16 -7.57 -13.66
CA THR A 114 12.21 -6.92 -12.88
C THR A 114 11.84 -5.46 -12.58
N GLU A 115 12.53 -4.82 -11.65
CA GLU A 115 12.31 -3.42 -11.29
C GLU A 115 12.63 -2.45 -12.44
N ASN A 116 13.40 -2.89 -13.43
CA ASN A 116 13.80 -2.10 -14.59
C ASN A 116 12.83 -2.24 -15.78
N ASP A 117 11.86 -3.14 -15.71
CA ASP A 117 10.90 -3.30 -16.80
C ASP A 117 9.95 -2.10 -16.91
N PRO A 118 9.49 -1.76 -18.13
CA PRO A 118 8.57 -0.64 -18.33
C PRO A 118 7.27 -0.81 -17.55
N VAL A 119 6.84 0.27 -16.90
CA VAL A 119 5.54 0.37 -16.24
C VAL A 119 4.45 0.60 -17.30
N SER A 120 3.47 -0.29 -17.37
CA SER A 120 2.38 -0.31 -18.35
C SER A 120 1.08 -0.87 -17.74
N PRO A 121 0.44 -0.14 -16.82
CA PRO A 121 -0.76 -0.64 -16.13
C PRO A 121 -1.98 -0.72 -17.05
N VAL A 122 -2.75 -1.81 -16.94
CA VAL A 122 -3.92 -2.11 -17.79
C VAL A 122 -5.27 -1.73 -17.19
N ASN A 123 -5.32 -1.33 -15.92
CA ASN A 123 -6.54 -0.89 -15.23
C ASN A 123 -6.30 0.36 -14.37
N PHE A 124 -7.39 1.01 -13.93
CA PHE A 124 -7.32 2.25 -13.15
C PHE A 124 -6.58 2.09 -11.81
N TYR A 125 -6.75 0.95 -11.12
CA TYR A 125 -6.00 0.68 -9.88
C TYR A 125 -4.48 0.70 -10.14
N GLY A 126 -4.00 -0.08 -11.11
CA GLY A 126 -2.60 -0.13 -11.51
C GLY A 126 -2.07 1.23 -11.94
N ARG A 127 -2.87 1.99 -12.71
CA ARG A 127 -2.55 3.36 -13.11
C ARG A 127 -2.36 4.28 -11.91
N SER A 128 -3.30 4.27 -10.95
CA SER A 128 -3.20 5.09 -9.74
C SER A 128 -1.95 4.75 -8.92
N LYS A 129 -1.55 3.48 -8.86
CA LYS A 129 -0.33 3.04 -8.17
C LYS A 129 0.93 3.46 -8.91
N ALA A 130 0.96 3.33 -10.24
CA ALA A 130 2.06 3.83 -11.07
C ALA A 130 2.26 5.35 -10.94
N GLU A 131 1.18 6.12 -10.95
CA GLU A 131 1.21 7.58 -10.74
C GLU A 131 1.69 7.93 -9.32
N SER A 132 1.26 7.16 -8.32
CA SER A 132 1.73 7.28 -6.94
C SER A 132 3.24 7.08 -6.82
N GLU A 133 3.79 6.07 -7.48
CA GLU A 133 5.23 5.82 -7.52
C GLU A 133 5.99 6.98 -8.18
N ASN A 134 5.50 7.48 -9.31
CA ASN A 134 6.13 8.60 -10.01
C ASN A 134 6.10 9.88 -9.15
N GLY A 135 4.96 10.17 -8.52
CA GLY A 135 4.83 11.29 -7.58
C GLY A 135 5.82 11.20 -6.42
N LEU A 136 5.96 10.02 -5.81
CA LEU A 136 6.92 9.79 -4.73
C LEU A 136 8.36 10.06 -5.18
N ARG A 137 8.78 9.51 -6.34
CA ARG A 137 10.12 9.72 -6.91
C ARG A 137 10.44 11.20 -7.12
N ASN A 138 9.47 11.97 -7.60
CA ASN A 138 9.64 13.40 -7.87
C ASN A 138 9.70 14.25 -6.60
N ILE A 139 9.01 13.83 -5.52
CA ILE A 139 8.91 14.60 -4.29
C ILE A 139 10.10 14.31 -3.36
N LEU A 140 10.38 13.03 -3.08
CA LEU A 140 11.24 12.60 -1.98
C LEU A 140 12.42 11.76 -2.48
N GLY A 141 13.65 12.26 -2.39
CA GLY A 141 14.82 11.50 -2.85
C GLY A 141 15.15 10.25 -2.01
N LYS A 142 14.83 10.26 -0.71
CA LYS A 142 15.08 9.12 0.19
C LYS A 142 13.83 8.26 0.32
N HIS A 143 13.60 7.37 -0.63
CA HIS A 143 12.44 6.48 -0.61
C HIS A 143 12.79 5.05 -1.06
N ILE A 144 11.92 4.12 -0.68
CA ILE A 144 11.85 2.76 -1.25
C ILE A 144 10.43 2.57 -1.76
N ILE A 145 10.31 2.08 -2.99
CA ILE A 145 9.05 1.57 -3.54
C ILE A 145 9.15 0.06 -3.52
N LEU A 146 8.29 -0.59 -2.75
CA LEU A 146 8.25 -2.05 -2.63
C LEU A 146 7.00 -2.57 -3.33
N ARG A 147 7.16 -3.11 -4.54
CA ARG A 147 6.07 -3.76 -5.27
C ARG A 147 5.87 -5.17 -4.72
N THR A 148 4.63 -5.51 -4.40
CA THR A 148 4.23 -6.86 -3.97
C THR A 148 3.07 -7.33 -4.82
N SER A 149 2.86 -8.63 -4.89
CA SER A 149 1.70 -9.25 -5.52
C SER A 149 0.99 -10.16 -4.52
N TRP A 150 -0.30 -10.41 -4.77
CA TRP A 150 -1.08 -11.48 -4.13
C TRP A 150 -0.95 -11.51 -2.59
N LEU A 151 -1.01 -10.34 -1.97
CA LEU A 151 -0.80 -10.18 -0.53
C LEU A 151 -1.89 -10.90 0.29
N TYR A 152 -1.46 -11.78 1.20
CA TYR A 152 -2.32 -12.43 2.19
C TYR A 152 -1.67 -12.48 3.56
N GLY A 153 -2.49 -12.62 4.60
CA GLY A 153 -2.03 -12.73 5.99
C GLY A 153 -3.10 -13.26 6.93
N VAL A 154 -2.74 -13.36 8.21
CA VAL A 154 -3.65 -13.81 9.28
C VAL A 154 -4.70 -12.75 9.64
N HIS A 155 -4.43 -11.47 9.35
CA HIS A 155 -5.36 -10.35 9.54
C HIS A 155 -6.00 -9.92 8.21
N GLY A 156 -7.18 -9.31 8.27
CA GLY A 156 -7.92 -8.78 7.11
C GLY A 156 -8.47 -9.82 6.12
N HIS A 157 -9.09 -9.34 5.04
CA HIS A 157 -9.64 -10.18 3.96
C HIS A 157 -8.59 -10.45 2.88
N ASN A 158 -8.51 -11.70 2.42
CA ASN A 158 -7.63 -12.13 1.33
C ASN A 158 -8.12 -13.40 0.66
N PHE A 159 -7.51 -13.74 -0.47
CA PHE A 159 -7.87 -14.89 -1.28
C PHE A 159 -7.83 -16.21 -0.51
N VAL A 160 -6.79 -16.46 0.31
CA VAL A 160 -6.66 -17.70 1.10
C VAL A 160 -7.86 -17.90 2.02
N LYS A 161 -8.25 -16.87 2.78
CA LYS A 161 -9.42 -16.93 3.66
C LYS A 161 -10.73 -17.09 2.90
N THR A 162 -10.86 -16.45 1.73
CA THR A 162 -12.02 -16.62 0.85
C THR A 162 -12.15 -18.06 0.40
N ILE A 163 -11.07 -18.70 -0.05
CA ILE A 163 -11.08 -20.12 -0.46
C ILE A 163 -11.40 -21.04 0.72
N LEU A 164 -10.82 -20.80 1.90
CA LEU A 164 -11.11 -21.59 3.10
C LEU A 164 -12.58 -21.47 3.55
N MET A 165 -13.20 -20.30 3.38
CA MET A 165 -14.62 -20.09 3.64
C MET A 165 -15.48 -20.85 2.63
N LEU A 166 -15.23 -20.63 1.33
CA LEU A 166 -15.97 -21.27 0.25
C LEU A 166 -15.86 -22.80 0.30
N GLY A 167 -14.71 -23.35 0.70
CA GLY A 167 -14.50 -24.79 0.83
C GLY A 167 -15.31 -25.46 1.95
N LYS A 168 -15.87 -24.67 2.88
CA LYS A 168 -16.82 -25.19 3.88
C LYS A 168 -18.27 -25.21 3.37
N GLU A 169 -18.57 -24.41 2.36
CA GLU A 169 -19.93 -24.16 1.87
C GLU A 169 -20.21 -24.86 0.53
N LYS A 170 -19.17 -25.09 -0.28
CA LYS A 170 -19.29 -25.58 -1.65
C LYS A 170 -18.40 -26.80 -1.87
N GLU A 171 -18.96 -27.83 -2.50
CA GLU A 171 -18.20 -29.01 -2.95
C GLU A 171 -17.27 -28.69 -4.12
N VAL A 172 -17.65 -27.71 -4.96
CA VAL A 172 -16.87 -27.29 -6.15
C VAL A 172 -16.70 -25.77 -6.15
N ILE A 173 -15.46 -25.32 -6.35
CA ILE A 173 -15.09 -23.90 -6.42
C ILE A 173 -14.41 -23.65 -7.78
N GLY A 174 -14.94 -22.72 -8.57
CA GLY A 174 -14.28 -22.23 -9.78
C GLY A 174 -13.25 -21.16 -9.44
N VAL A 175 -12.02 -21.32 -9.93
CA VAL A 175 -10.92 -20.37 -9.76
C VAL A 175 -10.29 -20.11 -11.13
N VAL A 176 -9.93 -18.84 -11.38
CA VAL A 176 -9.27 -18.42 -12.61
C VAL A 176 -7.88 -19.06 -12.70
N SER A 177 -7.47 -19.49 -13.90
CA SER A 177 -6.20 -20.23 -14.14
C SER A 177 -5.35 -19.63 -15.28
N ASP A 178 -5.54 -18.35 -15.58
CA ASP A 178 -4.85 -17.64 -16.67
C ASP A 178 -3.76 -16.66 -16.18
N GLN A 179 -3.44 -16.65 -14.88
CA GLN A 179 -2.34 -15.89 -14.29
C GLN A 179 -1.22 -16.86 -13.85
N PHE A 180 -0.03 -16.71 -14.43
CA PHE A 180 1.15 -17.58 -14.22
C PHE A 180 2.36 -16.80 -13.73
#